data_AF-A0AAE0AQY1-F1
#
_entry.id   AF-A0AAE0AQY1-F1
#
_cell.length_a   1.000
_cell.length_b   1.000
_cell.length_c   1.000
_cell.angle_alpha   90.00
_cell.angle_beta   90.00
_cell.angle_gamma   90.00
#
_symmetry.space_group_name_H-M   'P 1'
#
loop_
_entity.id
_entity.type
_entity.pdbx_description
1 polymer ?
#
loop_
_entity_poly.entity_id
_entity_poly.type
_entity_poly.pdbx_seq_one_letter_code
_entity_poly.pdbx_strand_id
1 'polypeptide(L)'
;MAEYIYIVNKDTLIVKPPKKSPMFLRMIALLFAMVCGVLICSIRLKQLSTSSKINFRNIRVIQIPDIDYGIKQIEIPHDNGTKQSEIPPVNYPKPQTFSRAECAHNPVQFFAIISMQRSGSGWFETLLNSHSNVSSNGEIFSVFDRRKNISSIINTLDKVYNLDWFTSASKNECSAAVGLKWMLNQGLMEYHEEIVEYFNRRGVSAIFLFRRNLLRRLVSVLANSYDRYAKLLNGTHKAHVHSHTEAETLSSYKPVINSTSLISDLKEVEVTANKALKYFNSTRHIILYYEDLVMNRTKLNDVLDFLRLPQMELRSRQVKIHTGSLSEHIKNWDDINRTLNRTVYESFLRD
;
A
#
# COMPACT_ATOMS: atom_id res chain seq x y z
N MET A 1 -32.17 -28.16 90.70
CA MET A 1 -33.18 -29.24 90.81
C MET A 1 -34.34 -28.86 89.90
N ALA A 2 -34.93 -29.74 89.10
CA ALA A 2 -34.64 -31.16 88.90
C ALA A 2 -34.52 -31.51 87.40
N GLU A 3 -34.15 -32.76 87.10
CA GLU A 3 -33.92 -33.29 85.75
C GLU A 3 -35.18 -33.96 85.16
N TYR A 4 -35.12 -34.29 83.86
CA TYR A 4 -35.66 -35.45 83.11
C TYR A 4 -35.83 -34.98 81.62
N ILE A 5 -35.08 -35.41 80.60
CA ILE A 5 -34.75 -36.77 80.09
C ILE A 5 -36.06 -37.45 79.60
N TYR A 6 -36.32 -37.78 78.31
CA TYR A 6 -35.49 -38.08 77.11
C TYR A 6 -36.36 -37.80 75.81
N ILE A 7 -36.12 -38.03 74.49
CA ILE A 7 -35.21 -38.78 73.58
C ILE A 7 -34.97 -37.97 72.25
N VAL A 8 -33.82 -38.22 71.58
CA VAL A 8 -33.41 -38.21 70.13
C VAL A 8 -34.52 -37.95 69.05
N ASN A 9 -34.37 -37.19 67.93
CA ASN A 9 -33.29 -37.21 66.91
C ASN A 9 -33.17 -35.96 65.97
N LYS A 10 -31.98 -35.79 65.38
CA LYS A 10 -31.59 -35.14 64.09
C LYS A 10 -31.83 -33.63 63.81
N ASP A 11 -30.77 -32.86 64.13
CA ASP A 11 -30.01 -31.98 63.23
C ASP A 11 -30.69 -30.90 62.36
N THR A 12 -30.48 -29.63 62.73
CA THR A 12 -30.39 -28.50 61.78
C THR A 12 -29.25 -27.54 62.17
N LEU A 13 -28.16 -27.56 61.39
CA LEU A 13 -26.94 -26.78 61.67
C LEU A 13 -27.05 -25.33 61.18
N ILE A 14 -27.43 -24.40 62.07
CA ILE A 14 -27.45 -22.96 61.78
C ILE A 14 -26.04 -22.37 61.93
N VAL A 15 -25.25 -22.43 60.86
CA VAL A 15 -23.91 -21.84 60.80
C VAL A 15 -23.99 -20.32 60.66
N LYS A 16 -23.54 -19.58 61.69
CA LYS A 16 -23.37 -18.11 61.60
C LYS A 16 -22.23 -17.77 60.63
N PRO A 17 -22.42 -16.87 59.65
CA PRO A 17 -21.39 -16.53 58.69
C PRO A 17 -20.23 -15.75 59.36
N PRO A 18 -18.96 -16.04 59.03
CA PRO A 18 -17.83 -15.31 59.58
C PRO A 18 -17.79 -13.87 59.04
N LYS A 19 -17.48 -12.91 59.92
CA LYS A 19 -17.19 -11.51 59.53
C LYS A 19 -15.93 -11.48 58.65
N LYS A 20 -16.09 -11.52 57.33
CA LYS A 20 -14.99 -11.29 56.37
C LYS A 20 -14.34 -9.94 56.68
N SER A 21 -13.04 -9.91 56.96
CA SER A 21 -12.37 -8.68 57.36
C SER A 21 -12.29 -7.70 56.18
N PRO A 22 -12.49 -6.39 56.40
CA PRO A 22 -12.42 -5.40 55.32
C PRO A 22 -11.00 -5.28 54.73
N MET A 23 -9.96 -5.70 55.45
CA MET A 23 -8.61 -5.83 54.91
C MET A 23 -8.52 -6.89 53.80
N PHE A 24 -9.15 -8.06 53.97
CA PHE A 24 -9.05 -9.15 52.97
C PHE A 24 -9.64 -8.73 51.61
N LEU A 25 -10.78 -8.05 51.63
CA LEU A 25 -11.37 -7.45 50.42
C LEU A 25 -10.49 -6.37 49.78
N ARG A 26 -9.85 -5.51 50.58
CA ARG A 26 -8.89 -4.50 50.09
C ARG A 26 -7.65 -5.13 49.46
N MET A 27 -7.10 -6.20 50.06
CA MET A 27 -5.97 -6.94 49.50
C MET A 27 -6.31 -7.59 48.17
N ILE A 28 -7.50 -8.20 48.03
CA ILE A 28 -7.97 -8.75 46.75
C ILE A 28 -8.09 -7.64 45.70
N ALA A 29 -8.69 -6.49 46.04
CA ALA A 29 -8.85 -5.37 45.12
C ALA A 29 -7.50 -4.81 44.62
N LEU A 30 -6.50 -4.70 45.51
CA LEU A 30 -5.13 -4.31 45.15
C LEU A 30 -4.45 -5.34 44.23
N LEU A 31 -4.65 -6.63 44.47
CA LEU A 31 -4.15 -7.71 43.61
C LEU A 31 -4.73 -7.65 42.20
N PHE A 32 -6.06 -7.47 42.08
CA PHE A 32 -6.72 -7.24 40.80
C PHE A 32 -6.22 -5.97 40.11
N ALA A 33 -6.06 -4.86 40.84
CA ALA A 33 -5.53 -3.62 40.28
C ALA A 33 -4.11 -3.78 39.71
N MET A 34 -3.21 -4.49 40.41
CA MET A 34 -1.87 -4.79 39.89
C MET A 34 -1.91 -5.72 38.67
N VAL A 35 -2.71 -6.79 38.69
CA VAL A 35 -2.82 -7.72 37.55
C VAL A 35 -3.39 -6.99 36.32
N CYS A 36 -4.46 -6.20 36.48
CA CYS A 36 -4.99 -5.35 35.40
C CYS A 36 -3.96 -4.33 34.90
N GLY A 37 -3.21 -3.68 35.81
CA GLY A 37 -2.14 -2.75 35.45
C GLY A 37 -1.03 -3.41 34.62
N VAL A 38 -0.56 -4.59 35.03
CA VAL A 38 0.44 -5.38 34.30
C VAL A 38 -0.09 -5.86 32.95
N LEU A 39 -1.35 -6.30 32.86
CA LEU A 39 -1.98 -6.70 31.60
C LEU A 39 -2.12 -5.52 30.62
N ILE A 40 -2.61 -4.37 31.10
CA ILE A 40 -2.73 -3.15 30.29
C ILE A 40 -1.34 -2.68 29.82
N CYS A 41 -0.36 -2.64 30.72
CA CYS A 41 1.02 -2.28 30.38
C CYS A 41 1.63 -3.25 29.35
N SER A 42 1.41 -4.57 29.53
CA SER A 42 1.86 -5.61 28.59
C SER A 42 1.20 -5.48 27.22
N ILE A 43 -0.08 -5.12 27.14
CA ILE A 43 -0.79 -4.86 25.88
C ILE A 43 -0.22 -3.60 25.21
N ARG A 44 0.06 -2.53 25.96
CA ARG A 44 0.71 -1.31 25.42
C ARG A 44 2.14 -1.58 24.93
N LEU A 45 2.95 -2.32 25.68
CA LEU A 45 4.29 -2.77 25.27
C LEU A 45 4.24 -3.69 24.05
N LYS A 46 3.26 -4.59 23.96
CA LYS A 46 3.04 -5.44 22.78
C LYS A 46 2.61 -4.61 21.56
N GLN A 47 1.77 -3.58 21.73
CA GLN A 47 1.43 -2.62 20.67
C GLN A 47 2.67 -1.83 20.20
N LEU A 48 3.43 -1.21 21.12
CA LEU A 48 4.66 -0.48 20.78
C LEU A 48 5.68 -1.38 20.07
N SER A 49 5.97 -2.56 20.61
CA SER A 49 6.93 -3.50 20.01
C SER A 49 6.46 -4.14 18.71
N THR A 50 5.14 -4.16 18.43
CA THR A 50 4.63 -4.57 17.12
C THR A 50 4.82 -3.43 16.10
N SER A 51 4.49 -2.18 16.46
CA SER A 51 4.76 -1.02 15.61
C SER A 51 6.27 -0.83 15.32
N SER A 52 7.14 -0.94 16.34
CA SER A 52 8.59 -0.77 16.15
C SER A 52 9.28 -1.96 15.47
N LYS A 53 8.64 -3.15 15.43
CA LYS A 53 9.11 -4.27 14.59
C LYS A 53 8.72 -4.16 13.12
N ILE A 54 7.81 -3.27 12.74
CA ILE A 54 7.62 -2.86 11.33
C ILE A 54 8.72 -1.83 10.97
N ASN A 55 9.97 -2.26 11.11
CA ASN A 55 11.05 -1.69 10.32
C ASN A 55 10.73 -1.98 8.85
N PHE A 56 10.34 -0.97 8.08
CA PHE A 56 10.01 -1.05 6.66
C PHE A 56 11.27 -1.30 5.77
N ARG A 57 12.08 -2.31 6.13
CA ARG A 57 13.29 -2.71 5.40
C ARG A 57 12.94 -3.55 4.18
N ASN A 58 13.46 -3.06 3.06
CA ASN A 58 13.65 -3.71 1.77
C ASN A 58 12.37 -4.13 1.01
N ILE A 59 12.50 -4.15 -0.31
CA ILE A 59 11.51 -4.67 -1.23
C ILE A 59 11.25 -6.14 -0.87
N ARG A 60 9.97 -6.48 -0.70
CA ARG A 60 9.51 -7.86 -0.55
C ARG A 60 8.77 -8.25 -1.81
N VAL A 61 9.31 -9.22 -2.54
CA VAL A 61 8.57 -9.96 -3.56
C VAL A 61 7.98 -11.17 -2.85
N ILE A 62 6.66 -11.31 -2.91
CA ILE A 62 5.95 -12.52 -2.49
C ILE A 62 5.42 -13.18 -3.75
N GLN A 63 6.14 -14.21 -4.18
CA GLN A 63 5.78 -15.07 -5.31
C GLN A 63 5.00 -16.27 -4.78
N ILE A 64 3.75 -16.39 -5.21
CA ILE A 64 3.02 -17.67 -5.20
C ILE A 64 3.75 -18.58 -6.20
N PRO A 65 4.03 -19.87 -5.90
CA PRO A 65 4.59 -20.79 -6.89
C PRO A 65 3.71 -20.80 -8.16
N ASP A 66 4.35 -20.73 -9.31
CA ASP A 66 3.67 -20.57 -10.60
C ASP A 66 2.68 -21.72 -10.85
N ILE A 67 1.44 -21.36 -11.19
CA ILE A 67 0.51 -22.26 -11.87
C ILE A 67 1.07 -22.44 -13.29
N ASP A 68 1.55 -23.65 -13.61
CA ASP A 68 2.17 -23.94 -14.90
C ASP A 68 1.14 -23.83 -16.04
N TYR A 69 1.22 -22.73 -16.78
CA TYR A 69 0.51 -22.54 -18.05
C TYR A 69 1.22 -23.26 -19.21
N GLY A 70 1.53 -24.54 -19.01
CA GLY A 70 1.93 -25.49 -20.05
C GLY A 70 3.20 -25.13 -20.81
N ILE A 71 4.19 -24.50 -20.16
CA ILE A 71 5.46 -24.17 -20.82
C ILE A 71 6.29 -25.46 -20.94
N LYS A 72 6.10 -26.18 -22.05
CA LYS A 72 7.00 -27.27 -22.45
C LYS A 72 8.41 -26.72 -22.66
N GLN A 73 9.24 -26.81 -21.62
CA GLN A 73 10.68 -26.62 -21.74
C GLN A 73 11.21 -27.71 -22.67
N ILE A 74 11.86 -27.30 -23.76
CA ILE A 74 12.55 -28.22 -24.65
C ILE A 74 13.89 -28.52 -23.99
N GLU A 75 14.01 -29.71 -23.40
CA GLU A 75 15.25 -30.18 -22.80
C GLU A 75 16.30 -30.43 -23.89
N ILE A 76 17.32 -29.56 -23.93
CA ILE A 76 18.56 -29.78 -24.70
C ILE A 76 19.63 -30.19 -23.69
N PRO A 77 20.27 -31.37 -23.83
CA PRO A 77 21.28 -31.85 -22.87
C PRO A 77 22.66 -31.20 -23.10
N HIS A 78 23.52 -31.32 -22.07
CA HIS A 78 24.92 -30.82 -21.96
C HIS A 78 25.09 -29.31 -21.73
N ASP A 79 26.09 -28.84 -20.97
CA ASP A 79 26.88 -29.48 -19.90
C ASP A 79 27.40 -28.39 -18.92
N ASN A 80 27.81 -28.80 -17.71
CA ASN A 80 28.61 -28.07 -16.70
C ASN A 80 28.72 -26.52 -16.77
N GLY A 81 28.00 -25.81 -15.87
CA GLY A 81 28.38 -24.45 -15.45
C GLY A 81 27.24 -23.55 -14.99
N THR A 82 27.35 -23.01 -13.77
CA THR A 82 26.66 -21.79 -13.25
C THR A 82 25.31 -21.40 -13.90
N LYS A 83 24.19 -21.85 -13.31
CA LYS A 83 22.85 -21.40 -13.67
C LYS A 83 22.55 -19.95 -13.24
N GLN A 84 22.93 -18.96 -14.06
CA GLN A 84 22.08 -17.79 -14.20
C GLN A 84 20.93 -18.16 -15.13
N SER A 85 19.69 -18.03 -14.64
CA SER A 85 18.49 -18.29 -15.44
C SER A 85 18.18 -17.07 -16.30
N GLU A 86 18.98 -16.83 -17.34
CA GLU A 86 18.68 -15.83 -18.35
C GLU A 86 17.34 -16.19 -19.01
N ILE A 87 16.30 -15.41 -18.70
CA ILE A 87 15.01 -15.52 -19.38
C ILE A 87 15.27 -15.10 -20.84
N PRO A 88 15.01 -15.96 -21.84
CA PRO A 88 15.24 -15.60 -23.23
C PRO A 88 14.51 -14.29 -23.57
N PRO A 89 15.18 -13.30 -24.20
CA PRO A 89 14.59 -12.00 -24.43
C PRO A 89 13.36 -12.15 -25.32
N VAL A 90 12.17 -11.99 -24.72
CA VAL A 90 10.90 -12.18 -25.41
C VAL A 90 10.76 -11.08 -26.47
N ASN A 91 11.02 -11.45 -27.71
CA ASN A 91 11.14 -10.51 -28.82
C ASN A 91 9.75 -10.18 -29.37
N TYR A 92 9.02 -9.33 -28.64
CA TYR A 92 7.67 -8.90 -28.98
C TYR A 92 7.65 -8.23 -30.38
N PRO A 93 6.94 -8.79 -31.36
CA PRO A 93 6.97 -8.29 -32.72
C PRO A 93 6.29 -6.92 -32.84
N LYS A 94 6.67 -6.19 -33.88
CA LYS A 94 5.95 -4.98 -34.33
C LYS A 94 4.83 -5.44 -35.28
N PRO A 95 3.54 -5.36 -34.88
CA PRO A 95 2.45 -5.66 -35.79
C PRO A 95 2.41 -4.67 -36.96
N GLN A 96 1.89 -5.14 -38.09
CA GLN A 96 1.67 -4.38 -39.32
C GLN A 96 0.21 -3.93 -39.44
N THR A 97 -0.75 -4.75 -38.96
CA THR A 97 -2.19 -4.42 -39.00
C THR A 97 -2.78 -4.07 -37.63
N PHE A 98 -1.96 -4.09 -36.59
CA PHE A 98 -2.33 -3.83 -35.18
C PHE A 98 -3.44 -4.74 -34.63
N SER A 99 -3.64 -5.91 -35.26
CA SER A 99 -4.62 -6.90 -34.82
C SER A 99 -4.11 -7.71 -33.62
N ARG A 100 -5.03 -8.14 -32.73
CA ARG A 100 -4.66 -9.03 -31.61
C ARG A 100 -4.06 -10.35 -32.09
N ALA A 101 -4.43 -10.80 -33.30
CA ALA A 101 -4.00 -12.03 -33.94
C ALA A 101 -2.49 -12.08 -34.21
N GLU A 102 -1.90 -11.00 -34.72
CA GLU A 102 -0.43 -10.89 -34.93
C GLU A 102 0.35 -11.10 -33.62
N CYS A 103 -0.21 -10.64 -32.51
CA CYS A 103 0.37 -10.79 -31.19
C CYS A 103 -0.08 -12.07 -30.45
N ALA A 104 -0.91 -12.95 -31.04
CA ALA A 104 -1.67 -13.97 -30.31
C ALA A 104 -0.82 -14.95 -29.49
N HIS A 105 0.32 -15.36 -30.05
CA HIS A 105 1.26 -16.30 -29.43
C HIS A 105 2.10 -15.67 -28.29
N ASN A 106 2.02 -14.35 -28.08
CA ASN A 106 2.73 -13.67 -27.01
C ASN A 106 1.83 -13.59 -25.74
N PRO A 107 2.26 -14.15 -24.60
CA PRO A 107 1.55 -14.02 -23.34
C PRO A 107 1.67 -12.58 -22.82
N VAL A 108 0.60 -12.12 -22.14
CA VAL A 108 0.50 -10.77 -21.57
C VAL A 108 0.39 -10.90 -20.06
N GLN A 109 1.30 -10.24 -19.33
CA GLN A 109 1.29 -10.19 -17.87
C GLN A 109 0.31 -9.11 -17.40
N PHE A 110 -0.56 -9.44 -16.45
CA PHE A 110 -1.50 -8.47 -15.89
C PHE A 110 -0.97 -7.86 -14.60
N PHE A 111 -1.15 -6.55 -14.41
CA PHE A 111 -0.73 -5.87 -13.18
C PHE A 111 -1.68 -4.76 -12.72
N ALA A 112 -1.55 -4.40 -11.44
CA ALA A 112 -2.20 -3.22 -10.86
C ALA A 112 -1.20 -2.46 -9.98
N ILE A 113 -1.04 -1.15 -10.24
CA ILE A 113 -0.24 -0.24 -9.41
C ILE A 113 -1.12 0.22 -8.25
N ILE A 114 -1.02 -0.47 -7.11
CA ILE A 114 -1.82 -0.18 -5.91
C ILE A 114 -1.11 0.89 -5.08
N SER A 115 -1.79 2.00 -4.79
CA SER A 115 -1.16 3.16 -4.16
C SER A 115 -2.14 4.06 -3.39
N MET A 116 -1.62 5.17 -2.87
CA MET A 116 -2.37 6.28 -2.27
C MET A 116 -2.03 7.57 -2.99
N GLN A 117 -2.95 8.53 -3.00
CA GLN A 117 -2.73 9.84 -3.61
C GLN A 117 -1.41 10.49 -3.11
N ARG A 118 -0.69 11.12 -4.04
CA ARG A 118 0.61 11.79 -3.84
C ARG A 118 1.79 10.88 -3.40
N SER A 119 1.65 9.56 -3.52
CA SER A 119 2.72 8.58 -3.23
C SER A 119 3.64 8.26 -4.43
N GLY A 120 3.66 9.11 -5.46
CA GLY A 120 4.55 8.96 -6.63
C GLY A 120 4.03 8.04 -7.75
N SER A 121 2.89 7.38 -7.58
CA SER A 121 2.33 6.43 -8.55
C SER A 121 2.06 6.99 -9.94
N GLY A 122 1.68 8.27 -10.08
CA GLY A 122 1.56 8.91 -11.41
C GLY A 122 2.90 9.13 -12.13
N TRP A 123 4.02 9.25 -11.41
CA TRP A 123 5.37 9.32 -12.01
C TRP A 123 5.87 7.92 -12.37
N PHE A 124 5.71 6.97 -11.46
CA PHE A 124 6.05 5.56 -11.67
C PHE A 124 5.28 4.93 -12.84
N GLU A 125 3.99 5.25 -12.99
CA GLU A 125 3.20 4.86 -14.16
C GLU A 125 3.80 5.39 -15.48
N THR A 126 4.28 6.64 -15.51
CA THR A 126 4.96 7.17 -16.71
C THR A 126 6.33 6.55 -16.97
N LEU A 127 7.02 6.01 -15.96
CA LEU A 127 8.22 5.20 -16.16
C LEU A 127 7.86 3.88 -16.83
N LEU A 128 6.89 3.14 -16.28
CA LEU A 128 6.44 1.87 -16.87
C LEU A 128 5.92 2.07 -18.31
N ASN A 129 5.08 3.08 -18.55
CA ASN A 129 4.58 3.39 -19.90
C ASN A 129 5.63 3.91 -20.89
N SER A 130 6.89 4.15 -20.46
CA SER A 130 8.00 4.43 -21.37
C SER A 130 8.62 3.18 -21.99
N HIS A 131 8.40 2.00 -21.38
CA HIS A 131 8.73 0.72 -21.99
C HIS A 131 7.85 0.51 -23.23
N SER A 132 8.42 -0.02 -24.32
CA SER A 132 7.70 -0.27 -25.59
C SER A 132 6.45 -1.13 -25.36
N ASN A 133 6.64 -2.27 -24.71
CA ASN A 133 5.62 -3.31 -24.57
C ASN A 133 4.78 -3.21 -23.27
N VAL A 134 4.67 -2.05 -22.61
CA VAL A 134 3.87 -1.90 -21.38
C VAL A 134 2.76 -0.87 -21.55
N SER A 135 1.54 -1.23 -21.14
CA SER A 135 0.39 -0.33 -21.15
C SER A 135 -0.35 -0.31 -19.80
N SER A 136 -0.05 0.70 -18.98
CA SER A 136 -0.85 1.08 -17.81
C SER A 136 -1.91 2.11 -18.21
N ASN A 137 -3.17 1.78 -18.00
CA ASN A 137 -4.33 2.52 -18.49
C ASN A 137 -4.80 3.68 -17.59
N GLY A 138 -3.94 4.17 -16.70
CA GLY A 138 -4.27 5.26 -15.80
C GLY A 138 -5.16 4.86 -14.62
N GLU A 139 -5.73 5.87 -13.98
CA GLU A 139 -6.52 5.73 -12.75
C GLU A 139 -7.98 5.40 -13.04
N ILE A 140 -8.26 4.29 -13.73
CA ILE A 140 -9.57 4.03 -14.33
C ILE A 140 -10.73 4.01 -13.32
N PHE A 141 -10.47 3.57 -12.07
CA PHE A 141 -11.44 3.51 -10.98
C PHE A 141 -11.65 4.84 -10.24
N SER A 142 -11.03 5.95 -10.70
CA SER A 142 -11.42 7.30 -10.27
C SER A 142 -12.86 7.65 -10.68
N VAL A 143 -13.36 7.10 -11.79
CA VAL A 143 -14.75 7.19 -12.23
C VAL A 143 -15.65 6.35 -11.32
N PHE A 144 -16.77 6.94 -10.84
CA PHE A 144 -17.64 6.32 -9.84
C PHE A 144 -18.34 5.06 -10.34
N ASP A 145 -18.97 5.09 -11.53
CA ASP A 145 -19.83 3.99 -12.01
C ASP A 145 -19.09 2.67 -12.20
N ARG A 146 -17.79 2.74 -12.53
CA ARG A 146 -16.86 1.60 -12.63
C ARG A 146 -16.56 0.92 -11.30
N ARG A 147 -16.83 1.59 -10.17
CA ARG A 147 -16.65 1.08 -8.80
C ARG A 147 -17.92 1.11 -7.95
N LYS A 148 -19.10 1.26 -8.56
CA LYS A 148 -20.39 1.39 -7.86
C LYS A 148 -20.78 0.15 -7.03
N ASN A 149 -20.27 -1.02 -7.41
CA ASN A 149 -20.32 -2.29 -6.69
C ASN A 149 -19.27 -3.25 -7.29
N ILE A 150 -19.08 -4.43 -6.70
CA ILE A 150 -18.16 -5.45 -7.21
C ILE A 150 -18.43 -5.87 -8.68
N SER A 151 -19.69 -5.97 -9.11
CA SER A 151 -20.00 -6.34 -10.51
C SER A 151 -19.50 -5.30 -11.52
N SER A 152 -19.61 -4.00 -11.21
CA SER A 152 -18.99 -2.93 -12.02
C SER A 152 -17.47 -3.05 -12.05
N ILE A 153 -16.85 -3.41 -10.93
CA ILE A 153 -15.40 -3.58 -10.81
C ILE A 153 -14.93 -4.74 -11.67
N ILE A 154 -15.50 -5.94 -11.52
CA ILE A 154 -15.12 -7.13 -12.28
C ILE A 154 -15.31 -6.91 -13.78
N ASN A 155 -16.45 -6.35 -14.22
CA ASN A 155 -16.71 -6.01 -15.64
C ASN A 155 -15.65 -5.02 -16.19
N THR A 156 -15.19 -4.07 -15.37
CA THR A 156 -14.13 -3.13 -15.74
C THR A 156 -12.76 -3.81 -15.81
N LEU A 157 -12.43 -4.71 -14.87
CA LEU A 157 -11.19 -5.49 -14.89
C LEU A 157 -11.14 -6.44 -16.08
N ASP A 158 -12.24 -7.15 -16.38
CA ASP A 158 -12.33 -8.06 -17.51
C ASP A 158 -12.10 -7.34 -18.83
N LYS A 159 -12.67 -6.15 -19.05
CA LYS A 159 -12.38 -5.35 -20.26
C LYS A 159 -10.90 -4.96 -20.38
N VAL A 160 -10.22 -4.64 -19.27
CA VAL A 160 -8.78 -4.32 -19.29
C VAL A 160 -7.94 -5.56 -19.58
N TYR A 161 -8.22 -6.69 -18.90
CA TYR A 161 -7.39 -7.89 -18.96
C TYR A 161 -7.82 -8.91 -20.03
N ASN A 162 -8.94 -8.68 -20.73
CA ASN A 162 -9.23 -9.30 -22.03
C ASN A 162 -8.67 -8.48 -23.21
N LEU A 163 -8.13 -7.29 -22.93
CA LEU A 163 -7.53 -6.34 -23.88
C LEU A 163 -8.55 -5.57 -24.76
N ASP A 164 -9.80 -5.50 -24.33
CA ASP A 164 -10.89 -4.72 -24.96
C ASP A 164 -10.84 -3.21 -24.63
N TRP A 165 -9.82 -2.77 -23.89
CA TRP A 165 -9.74 -1.43 -23.29
C TRP A 165 -8.83 -0.48 -24.08
N PHE A 166 -9.36 0.04 -25.18
CA PHE A 166 -8.64 0.97 -26.07
C PHE A 166 -8.47 2.36 -25.46
N THR A 167 -7.22 2.81 -25.29
CA THR A 167 -6.88 4.15 -24.80
C THR A 167 -5.67 4.74 -25.53
N SER A 168 -5.33 6.00 -25.25
CA SER A 168 -4.05 6.61 -25.69
C SER A 168 -2.79 6.03 -25.02
N ALA A 169 -2.94 5.06 -24.08
CA ALA A 169 -1.84 4.25 -23.57
C ALA A 169 -1.63 2.95 -24.37
N SER A 170 -2.51 2.63 -25.34
CA SER A 170 -2.32 1.51 -26.26
C SER A 170 -1.05 1.71 -27.08
N LYS A 171 -0.36 0.61 -27.38
CA LYS A 171 0.97 0.62 -28.03
C LYS A 171 0.86 0.22 -29.50
N ASN A 172 1.81 0.69 -30.29
CA ASN A 172 1.98 0.23 -31.67
C ASN A 172 2.73 -1.12 -31.72
N GLU A 173 3.41 -1.48 -30.64
CA GLU A 173 4.05 -2.78 -30.41
C GLU A 173 3.10 -3.78 -29.71
N CYS A 174 3.32 -5.08 -29.89
CA CYS A 174 2.64 -6.10 -29.08
C CYS A 174 2.90 -5.86 -27.58
N SER A 175 1.85 -5.76 -26.77
CA SER A 175 1.97 -5.53 -25.32
C SER A 175 2.40 -6.81 -24.59
N ALA A 176 3.42 -6.67 -23.75
CA ALA A 176 3.99 -7.68 -22.86
C ALA A 176 3.34 -7.65 -21.47
N ALA A 177 3.03 -6.45 -20.97
CA ALA A 177 2.31 -6.28 -19.72
C ALA A 177 1.23 -5.19 -19.85
N VAL A 178 0.04 -5.49 -19.34
CA VAL A 178 -1.12 -4.58 -19.36
C VAL A 178 -1.68 -4.42 -17.95
N GLY A 179 -2.00 -3.19 -17.59
CA GLY A 179 -2.41 -2.87 -16.23
C GLY A 179 -3.11 -1.53 -16.09
N LEU A 180 -3.21 -1.11 -14.84
CA LEU A 180 -3.92 0.09 -14.39
C LEU A 180 -3.32 0.60 -13.08
N LYS A 181 -3.64 1.84 -12.73
CA LYS A 181 -3.33 2.44 -11.43
C LYS A 181 -4.60 2.47 -10.57
N TRP A 182 -4.49 2.03 -9.32
CA TRP A 182 -5.63 1.94 -8.40
C TRP A 182 -5.28 2.57 -7.05
N MET A 183 -6.06 3.56 -6.62
CA MET A 183 -5.90 4.14 -5.29
C MET A 183 -6.73 3.35 -4.26
N LEU A 184 -6.20 3.16 -3.04
CA LEU A 184 -6.85 2.38 -1.98
C LEU A 184 -8.31 2.81 -1.70
N ASN A 185 -8.62 4.11 -1.85
CA ASN A 185 -9.94 4.70 -1.61
C ASN A 185 -10.91 4.62 -2.83
N GLN A 186 -10.62 3.78 -3.82
CA GLN A 186 -11.45 3.61 -5.03
C GLN A 186 -12.07 2.21 -5.10
N GLY A 187 -12.71 1.77 -4.00
CA GLY A 187 -13.37 0.45 -3.88
C GLY A 187 -12.43 -0.73 -3.62
N LEU A 188 -11.12 -0.59 -3.87
CA LEU A 188 -10.11 -1.65 -3.67
C LEU A 188 -10.07 -2.19 -2.23
N MET A 189 -10.21 -1.31 -1.23
CA MET A 189 -10.21 -1.68 0.19
C MET A 189 -11.59 -2.10 0.74
N GLU A 190 -12.61 -1.99 -0.10
CA GLU A 190 -14.01 -2.33 0.20
C GLU A 190 -14.23 -3.79 -0.23
N TYR A 191 -14.25 -4.03 -1.54
CA TYR A 191 -14.42 -5.34 -2.20
C TYR A 191 -13.12 -6.15 -2.28
N HIS A 192 -12.32 -6.09 -1.21
CA HIS A 192 -10.96 -6.61 -1.20
C HIS A 192 -10.89 -8.14 -1.32
N GLU A 193 -11.89 -8.87 -0.83
CA GLU A 193 -11.91 -10.34 -0.86
C GLU A 193 -12.13 -10.83 -2.31
N GLU A 194 -13.11 -10.27 -3.00
CA GLU A 194 -13.45 -10.61 -4.38
C GLU A 194 -12.39 -10.14 -5.38
N ILE A 195 -11.74 -9.00 -5.12
CA ILE A 195 -10.62 -8.52 -5.93
C ILE A 195 -9.37 -9.39 -5.73
N VAL A 196 -9.10 -9.89 -4.51
CA VAL A 196 -8.01 -10.84 -4.25
C VAL A 196 -8.27 -12.19 -4.94
N GLU A 197 -9.51 -12.70 -4.91
CA GLU A 197 -9.89 -13.89 -5.69
C GLU A 197 -9.68 -13.66 -7.18
N TYR A 198 -10.17 -12.54 -7.73
CA TYR A 198 -9.99 -12.19 -9.14
C TYR A 198 -8.51 -12.10 -9.53
N PHE A 199 -7.68 -11.44 -8.71
CA PHE A 199 -6.25 -11.28 -8.96
C PHE A 199 -5.56 -12.64 -9.04
N ASN A 200 -5.85 -13.55 -8.11
CA ASN A 200 -5.27 -14.90 -8.12
C ASN A 200 -5.80 -15.74 -9.30
N ARG A 201 -7.10 -15.68 -9.59
CA ARG A 201 -7.75 -16.40 -10.70
C ARG A 201 -7.27 -15.95 -12.08
N ARG A 202 -6.88 -14.68 -12.25
CA ARG A 202 -6.42 -14.10 -13.52
C ARG A 202 -4.91 -13.87 -13.60
N GLY A 203 -4.13 -14.17 -12.55
CA GLY A 203 -2.68 -13.95 -12.52
C GLY A 203 -2.27 -12.47 -12.42
N VAL A 204 -3.12 -11.59 -11.88
CA VAL A 204 -2.84 -10.16 -11.76
C VAL A 204 -1.80 -9.90 -10.67
N SER A 205 -0.69 -9.29 -11.06
CA SER A 205 0.43 -8.97 -10.19
C SER A 205 0.26 -7.60 -9.53
N ALA A 206 0.21 -7.57 -8.20
CA ALA A 206 0.02 -6.34 -7.43
C ALA A 206 1.35 -5.62 -7.17
N ILE A 207 1.47 -4.38 -7.64
CA ILE A 207 2.63 -3.51 -7.39
C ILE A 207 2.22 -2.47 -6.36
N PHE A 208 2.57 -2.70 -5.09
CA PHE A 208 2.34 -1.72 -4.03
C PHE A 208 3.39 -0.62 -4.10
N LEU A 209 2.96 0.62 -4.35
CA LEU A 209 3.84 1.78 -4.28
C LEU A 209 3.33 2.75 -3.21
N PHE A 210 4.06 2.81 -2.11
CA PHE A 210 3.82 3.75 -1.01
C PHE A 210 4.94 4.80 -0.93
N ARG A 211 4.82 5.71 0.04
CA ARG A 211 5.78 6.77 0.31
C ARG A 211 6.09 6.76 1.79
N ARG A 212 7.38 6.80 2.15
CA ARG A 212 7.86 6.70 3.53
C ARG A 212 7.61 8.00 4.30
N ASN A 213 8.00 9.15 3.74
CA ASN A 213 7.79 10.42 4.43
C ASN A 213 6.32 10.87 4.28
N LEU A 214 5.52 10.55 5.30
CA LEU A 214 4.08 10.80 5.32
C LEU A 214 3.74 12.29 5.49
N LEU A 215 4.59 13.07 6.16
CA LEU A 215 4.45 14.53 6.27
C LEU A 215 4.65 15.19 4.89
N ARG A 216 5.70 14.82 4.15
CA ARG A 216 5.95 15.30 2.78
C ARG A 216 4.88 14.84 1.79
N ARG A 217 4.21 13.71 2.04
CA ARG A 217 2.98 13.34 1.32
C ARG A 217 1.82 14.28 1.69
N LEU A 218 1.57 14.54 2.97
CA LEU A 218 0.48 15.41 3.45
C LEU A 218 0.61 16.84 2.88
N VAL A 219 1.80 17.43 2.91
CA VAL A 219 2.08 18.72 2.25
C VAL A 219 1.65 18.69 0.78
N SER A 220 2.04 17.65 0.03
CA SER A 220 1.67 17.53 -1.38
C SER A 220 0.18 17.20 -1.61
N VAL A 221 -0.54 16.65 -0.62
CA VAL A 221 -2.01 16.49 -0.67
C VAL A 221 -2.68 17.84 -0.52
N LEU A 222 -2.28 18.63 0.49
CA LEU A 222 -2.84 19.94 0.77
C LEU A 222 -2.58 20.93 -0.38
N ALA A 223 -1.35 20.98 -0.92
CA ALA A 223 -1.02 21.80 -2.09
C ALA A 223 -1.81 21.40 -3.35
N ASN A 224 -1.97 20.10 -3.63
CA ASN A 224 -2.81 19.63 -4.73
C ASN A 224 -4.30 19.98 -4.50
N SER A 225 -4.77 19.97 -3.25
CA SER A 225 -6.15 20.34 -2.92
C SER A 225 -6.38 21.84 -3.06
N TYR A 226 -5.39 22.67 -2.74
CA TYR A 226 -5.43 24.12 -2.94
C TYR A 226 -5.46 24.50 -4.43
N ASP A 227 -4.54 23.95 -5.23
CA ASP A 227 -4.46 24.23 -6.68
C ASP A 227 -5.73 23.83 -7.45
N ARG A 228 -6.53 22.88 -6.94
CA ARG A 228 -7.85 22.56 -7.53
C ARG A 228 -8.78 23.78 -7.63
N TYR A 229 -8.67 24.71 -6.68
CA TYR A 229 -9.47 25.93 -6.63
C TYR A 229 -8.66 27.16 -7.06
N ALA A 230 -7.43 27.28 -6.57
CA ALA A 230 -6.54 28.41 -6.85
C ALA A 230 -5.97 28.42 -8.29
N LYS A 231 -5.85 27.23 -8.91
CA LYS A 231 -5.54 27.05 -10.34
C LYS A 231 -4.32 27.86 -10.81
N LEU A 232 -3.21 27.69 -10.08
CA LEU A 232 -2.04 28.57 -10.12
C LEU A 232 -1.34 28.61 -11.49
N LEU A 233 -1.55 27.59 -12.33
CA LEU A 233 -1.02 27.51 -13.68
C LEU A 233 -2.08 27.96 -14.70
N ASN A 234 -2.15 29.28 -14.91
CA ASN A 234 -3.00 29.93 -15.92
C ASN A 234 -4.48 29.49 -15.86
N GLY A 235 -5.09 29.46 -14.67
CA GLY A 235 -6.50 29.08 -14.50
C GLY A 235 -6.78 27.57 -14.66
N THR A 236 -5.73 26.76 -14.77
CA THR A 236 -5.80 25.30 -14.88
C THR A 236 -5.22 24.62 -13.62
N HIS A 237 -5.91 23.61 -13.10
CA HIS A 237 -5.39 22.72 -12.05
C HIS A 237 -4.44 21.69 -12.66
N LYS A 238 -3.23 21.50 -12.09
CA LYS A 238 -2.32 20.41 -12.51
C LYS A 238 -1.79 19.60 -11.33
N ALA A 239 -2.21 18.35 -11.24
CA ALA A 239 -1.67 17.39 -10.26
C ALA A 239 -0.22 16.95 -10.56
N HIS A 240 0.21 17.07 -11.82
CA HIS A 240 1.54 16.68 -12.33
C HIS A 240 2.02 17.74 -13.33
N VAL A 241 3.33 17.98 -13.37
CA VAL A 241 3.96 19.08 -14.14
C VAL A 241 5.18 18.59 -14.91
N HIS A 242 5.55 19.34 -15.96
CA HIS A 242 6.59 18.95 -16.92
C HIS A 242 7.73 19.97 -17.05
N SER A 243 7.64 21.15 -16.43
CA SER A 243 8.77 22.06 -16.26
C SER A 243 9.11 22.31 -14.79
N HIS A 244 10.32 22.83 -14.54
CA HIS A 244 10.72 23.33 -13.22
C HIS A 244 9.94 24.60 -12.83
N THR A 245 9.65 25.50 -13.78
CA THR A 245 8.86 26.72 -13.52
C THR A 245 7.41 26.43 -13.09
N GLU A 246 6.79 25.38 -13.64
CA GLU A 246 5.48 24.89 -13.17
C GLU A 246 5.57 24.28 -11.76
N ALA A 247 6.64 23.53 -11.48
CA ALA A 247 6.89 22.94 -10.17
C ALA A 247 7.11 24.02 -9.09
N GLU A 248 7.96 25.01 -9.36
CA GLU A 248 8.23 26.17 -8.51
C GLU A 248 6.94 26.91 -8.19
N THR A 249 6.15 27.25 -9.22
CA THR A 249 4.87 27.95 -9.07
C THR A 249 3.89 27.18 -8.17
N LEU A 250 3.74 25.87 -8.35
CA LEU A 250 2.88 25.04 -7.48
C LEU A 250 3.45 24.85 -6.07
N SER A 251 4.77 24.86 -5.90
CA SER A 251 5.44 24.72 -4.60
C SER A 251 5.41 26.00 -3.75
N SER A 252 5.08 27.15 -4.35
CA SER A 252 4.98 28.44 -3.66
C SER A 252 3.89 28.45 -2.57
N TYR A 253 2.87 27.59 -2.68
CA TYR A 253 1.84 27.44 -1.68
C TYR A 253 2.31 26.60 -0.48
N LYS A 254 2.39 27.25 0.68
CA LYS A 254 2.76 26.62 1.96
C LYS A 254 1.50 26.37 2.81
N PRO A 255 1.01 25.13 2.94
CA PRO A 255 -0.12 24.84 3.83
C PRO A 255 0.18 25.16 5.30
N VAL A 256 -0.87 25.53 6.03
CA VAL A 256 -0.93 25.41 7.49
C VAL A 256 -1.41 23.99 7.80
N ILE A 257 -0.72 23.28 8.69
CA ILE A 257 -1.07 21.91 9.09
C ILE A 257 -1.61 21.94 10.53
N ASN A 258 -2.68 21.20 10.79
CA ASN A 258 -3.26 21.05 12.12
C ASN A 258 -2.37 20.14 12.99
N SER A 259 -1.58 20.74 13.88
CA SER A 259 -0.72 20.01 14.83
C SER A 259 -1.51 19.06 15.74
N THR A 260 -2.72 19.44 16.15
CA THR A 260 -3.55 18.66 17.09
C THR A 260 -4.01 17.32 16.50
N SER A 261 -4.29 17.25 15.19
CA SER A 261 -4.70 15.99 14.52
C SER A 261 -3.53 15.25 13.87
N LEU A 262 -2.40 15.92 13.59
CA LEU A 262 -1.32 15.38 12.76
C LEU A 262 -0.86 13.95 13.16
N ILE A 263 -0.70 13.66 14.46
CA ILE A 263 -0.23 12.34 14.91
C ILE A 263 -1.27 11.24 14.63
N SER A 264 -2.58 11.52 14.74
CA SER A 264 -3.63 10.58 14.32
C SER A 264 -3.69 10.46 12.80
N ASP A 265 -3.56 11.57 12.07
CA ASP A 265 -3.70 11.61 10.61
C ASP A 265 -2.57 10.84 9.91
N LEU A 266 -1.33 10.97 10.40
CA LEU A 266 -0.18 10.18 9.92
C LEU A 266 -0.41 8.68 10.19
N LYS A 267 -0.86 8.35 11.41
CA LYS A 267 -1.09 6.98 11.87
C LYS A 267 -2.23 6.27 11.15
N GLU A 268 -3.33 6.96 10.85
CA GLU A 268 -4.45 6.38 10.09
C GLU A 268 -3.98 5.88 8.72
N VAL A 269 -3.11 6.64 8.06
CA VAL A 269 -2.62 6.24 6.74
C VAL A 269 -1.56 5.13 6.84
N GLU A 270 -0.75 5.05 7.90
CA GLU A 270 0.05 3.84 8.17
C GLU A 270 -0.82 2.60 8.37
N VAL A 271 -1.88 2.71 9.18
CA VAL A 271 -2.84 1.62 9.40
C VAL A 271 -3.49 1.22 8.08
N THR A 272 -3.84 2.18 7.23
CA THR A 272 -4.45 1.93 5.91
C THR A 272 -3.49 1.22 4.94
N ALA A 273 -2.21 1.61 4.90
CA ALA A 273 -1.20 0.92 4.08
C ALA A 273 -0.98 -0.52 4.58
N ASN A 274 -0.80 -0.71 5.89
CA ASN A 274 -0.62 -2.03 6.48
C ASN A 274 -1.87 -2.92 6.32
N LYS A 275 -3.08 -2.34 6.35
CA LYS A 275 -4.34 -3.05 6.08
C LYS A 275 -4.40 -3.53 4.63
N ALA A 276 -3.99 -2.71 3.65
CA ALA A 276 -3.92 -3.11 2.25
C ALA A 276 -2.91 -4.26 2.03
N LEU A 277 -1.71 -4.16 2.60
CA LEU A 277 -0.70 -5.22 2.54
C LEU A 277 -1.15 -6.51 3.24
N LYS A 278 -1.95 -6.42 4.31
CA LYS A 278 -2.56 -7.60 4.95
C LYS A 278 -3.62 -8.23 4.06
N TYR A 279 -4.50 -7.44 3.46
CA TYR A 279 -5.60 -7.92 2.61
C TYR A 279 -5.11 -8.66 1.36
N PHE A 280 -4.08 -8.12 0.69
CA PHE A 280 -3.54 -8.68 -0.55
C PHE A 280 -2.34 -9.62 -0.32
N ASN A 281 -2.10 -10.06 0.91
CA ASN A 281 -0.93 -10.87 1.29
C ASN A 281 -0.84 -12.21 0.53
N SER A 282 -2.00 -12.73 0.09
CA SER A 282 -2.16 -13.95 -0.68
C SER A 282 -2.19 -13.74 -2.19
N THR A 283 -1.88 -12.54 -2.69
CA THR A 283 -1.68 -12.27 -4.13
C THR A 283 -0.20 -12.22 -4.49
N ARG A 284 0.14 -12.45 -5.77
CA ARG A 284 1.51 -12.27 -6.28
C ARG A 284 1.84 -10.78 -6.25
N HIS A 285 2.72 -10.34 -5.34
CA HIS A 285 2.94 -8.91 -5.10
C HIS A 285 4.39 -8.51 -4.83
N ILE A 286 4.68 -7.24 -5.13
CA ILE A 286 5.93 -6.54 -4.81
C ILE A 286 5.62 -5.27 -4.02
N ILE A 287 6.43 -4.96 -3.00
CA ILE A 287 6.29 -3.76 -2.17
C ILE A 287 7.44 -2.78 -2.46
N LEU A 288 7.09 -1.59 -2.94
CA LEU A 288 7.99 -0.51 -3.33
C LEU A 288 7.71 0.76 -2.52
N TYR A 289 8.76 1.57 -2.33
CA TYR A 289 8.65 2.90 -1.75
C TYR A 289 9.22 3.96 -2.71
N TYR A 290 8.53 5.09 -2.82
CA TYR A 290 8.91 6.21 -3.69
C TYR A 290 10.35 6.70 -3.44
N GLU A 291 10.74 6.78 -2.17
CA GLU A 291 12.09 7.18 -1.75
C GLU A 291 13.15 6.21 -2.30
N ASP A 292 12.93 4.90 -2.18
CA ASP A 292 13.84 3.85 -2.65
C ASP A 292 14.03 3.92 -4.19
N LEU A 293 12.94 4.14 -4.93
CA LEU A 293 12.95 4.27 -6.39
C LEU A 293 13.61 5.57 -6.90
N VAL A 294 13.59 6.63 -6.09
CA VAL A 294 14.23 7.92 -6.43
C VAL A 294 15.71 7.91 -6.06
N MET A 295 16.08 7.31 -4.92
CA MET A 295 17.49 7.19 -4.50
C MET A 295 18.25 6.15 -5.33
N ASN A 296 17.63 5.04 -5.71
CA ASN A 296 18.27 4.00 -6.51
C ASN A 296 17.41 3.54 -7.69
N ARG A 297 17.71 4.09 -8.88
CA ARG A 297 17.03 3.74 -10.13
C ARG A 297 17.13 2.26 -10.53
N THR A 298 18.13 1.50 -10.06
CA THR A 298 18.20 0.04 -10.34
C THR A 298 17.02 -0.72 -9.75
N LYS A 299 16.30 -0.13 -8.78
CA LYS A 299 15.05 -0.69 -8.24
C LYS A 299 13.85 -0.62 -9.19
N LEU A 300 14.03 -0.09 -10.39
CA LEU A 300 13.08 -0.30 -11.50
C LEU A 300 13.30 -1.65 -12.19
N ASN A 301 14.52 -2.20 -12.16
CA ASN A 301 14.81 -3.52 -12.74
C ASN A 301 14.12 -4.63 -11.93
N ASP A 302 14.13 -4.54 -10.58
CA ASP A 302 13.30 -5.37 -9.68
C ASP A 302 11.82 -5.46 -10.13
N VAL A 303 11.28 -4.39 -10.75
CA VAL A 303 9.89 -4.34 -11.24
C VAL A 303 9.75 -4.94 -12.64
N LEU A 304 10.71 -4.71 -13.53
CA LEU A 304 10.72 -5.33 -14.87
C LEU A 304 10.87 -6.86 -14.74
N ASP A 305 11.78 -7.33 -13.90
CA ASP A 305 11.96 -8.75 -13.58
C ASP A 305 10.70 -9.34 -12.93
N PHE A 306 10.10 -8.63 -11.97
CA PHE A 306 8.82 -9.02 -11.37
C PHE A 306 7.67 -9.11 -12.39
N LEU A 307 7.70 -8.29 -13.46
CA LEU A 307 6.74 -8.36 -14.57
C LEU A 307 7.20 -9.24 -15.74
N ARG A 308 8.32 -9.97 -15.62
CA ARG A 308 8.90 -10.81 -16.70
C ARG A 308 9.16 -10.04 -18.00
N LEU A 309 9.55 -8.76 -17.87
CA LEU A 309 9.86 -7.84 -18.97
C LEU A 309 11.37 -7.78 -19.24
N PRO A 310 11.81 -7.51 -20.48
CA PRO A 310 13.22 -7.23 -20.76
C PRO A 310 13.66 -5.95 -20.04
N GLN A 311 14.86 -5.94 -19.47
CA GLN A 311 15.40 -4.75 -18.80
C GLN A 311 15.75 -3.65 -19.81
N MET A 312 15.22 -2.44 -19.61
CA MET A 312 15.56 -1.25 -20.40
C MET A 312 15.45 0.02 -19.55
N GLU A 313 16.07 1.11 -20.02
CA GLU A 313 16.02 2.40 -19.31
C GLU A 313 14.62 3.03 -19.35
N LEU A 314 13.95 3.11 -18.20
CA LEU A 314 12.66 3.77 -18.07
C LEU A 314 12.82 5.28 -17.86
N ARG A 315 12.04 6.08 -18.60
CA ARG A 315 12.16 7.54 -18.66
C ARG A 315 10.82 8.22 -18.42
N SER A 316 10.80 9.25 -17.57
CA SER A 316 9.60 10.07 -17.30
C SER A 316 9.89 11.55 -17.54
N ARG A 317 8.89 12.29 -18.05
CA ARG A 317 8.92 13.75 -18.20
C ARG A 317 8.35 14.49 -16.97
N GLN A 318 7.89 13.81 -15.93
CA GLN A 318 7.29 14.48 -14.76
C GLN A 318 8.37 15.03 -13.82
N VAL A 319 8.19 16.28 -13.38
CA VAL A 319 9.06 16.96 -12.42
C VAL A 319 8.50 16.85 -10.99
N LYS A 320 9.38 16.72 -9.99
CA LYS A 320 9.02 16.66 -8.57
C LYS A 320 8.68 18.08 -8.06
N ILE A 321 7.40 18.35 -7.79
CA ILE A 321 6.94 19.69 -7.35
C ILE A 321 7.65 20.19 -6.09
N HIS A 322 7.76 19.36 -5.04
CA HIS A 322 8.30 19.77 -3.74
C HIS A 322 9.73 19.21 -3.55
N THR A 323 10.73 19.97 -4.01
CA THR A 323 12.17 19.84 -3.72
C THR A 323 12.54 20.61 -2.44
N GLY A 324 13.81 20.61 -1.99
CA GLY A 324 14.21 21.34 -0.78
C GLY A 324 13.61 20.82 0.53
N SER A 325 13.94 21.46 1.67
CA SER A 325 13.59 20.99 3.03
C SER A 325 12.10 21.13 3.35
N LEU A 326 11.56 20.33 4.28
CA LEU A 326 10.14 20.44 4.67
C LEU A 326 9.78 21.78 5.34
N SER A 327 10.73 22.41 6.02
CA SER A 327 10.63 23.77 6.55
C SER A 327 10.29 24.82 5.47
N GLU A 328 10.73 24.61 4.23
CA GLU A 328 10.41 25.53 3.13
C GLU A 328 8.94 25.42 2.69
N HIS A 329 8.25 24.30 2.96
CA HIS A 329 6.92 23.99 2.41
C HIS A 329 5.78 23.97 3.43
N ILE A 330 6.03 24.35 4.69
CA ILE A 330 5.02 24.32 5.77
C ILE A 330 4.97 25.70 6.44
N LYS A 331 3.79 26.34 6.46
CA LYS A 331 3.64 27.72 6.95
C LYS A 331 3.79 27.86 8.46
N ASN A 332 3.41 26.83 9.23
CA ASN A 332 3.57 26.77 10.68
C ASN A 332 4.61 25.72 11.11
N TRP A 333 5.78 25.71 10.46
CA TRP A 333 6.81 24.68 10.64
C TRP A 333 7.17 24.41 12.11
N ASP A 334 7.33 25.44 12.93
CA ASP A 334 7.74 25.28 14.33
C ASP A 334 6.72 24.55 15.20
N ASP A 335 5.42 24.60 14.86
CA ASP A 335 4.41 23.78 15.51
C ASP A 335 4.56 22.32 15.11
N ILE A 336 4.77 22.06 13.82
CA ILE A 336 4.87 20.70 13.26
C ILE A 336 6.17 20.02 13.73
N ASN A 337 7.27 20.77 13.76
CA ASN A 337 8.54 20.36 14.36
C ASN A 337 8.35 20.00 15.84
N ARG A 338 7.78 20.89 16.67
CA ARG A 338 7.49 20.61 18.08
C ARG A 338 6.53 19.44 18.29
N THR A 339 5.59 19.21 17.37
CA THR A 339 4.59 18.13 17.45
C THR A 339 5.19 16.76 17.13
N LEU A 340 6.11 16.67 16.16
CA LEU A 340 6.70 15.38 15.75
C LEU A 340 8.04 15.05 16.41
N ASN A 341 8.77 16.03 16.92
CA ASN A 341 10.02 15.83 17.67
C ASN A 341 9.80 14.93 18.89
N ARG A 342 10.69 13.95 19.12
CA ARG A 342 10.58 12.90 20.14
C ARG A 342 9.37 11.95 19.99
N THR A 343 8.72 11.93 18.83
CA THR A 343 7.69 10.94 18.48
C THR A 343 8.24 9.88 17.50
N VAL A 344 7.48 8.81 17.27
CA VAL A 344 7.77 7.83 16.22
C VAL A 344 7.81 8.43 14.79
N TYR A 345 7.31 9.65 14.62
CA TYR A 345 7.26 10.38 13.35
C TYR A 345 8.32 11.47 13.23
N GLU A 346 9.25 11.60 14.18
CA GLU A 346 10.39 12.53 14.10
C GLU A 346 11.26 12.30 12.84
N SER A 347 11.30 11.06 12.34
CA SER A 347 11.98 10.75 11.07
C SER A 347 11.37 11.49 9.87
N PHE A 348 10.08 11.87 9.89
CA PHE A 348 9.44 12.62 8.81
C PHE A 348 9.78 14.10 8.79
N LEU A 349 10.43 14.64 9.84
CA LEU A 349 11.02 15.98 9.84
C LEU A 349 12.33 16.04 9.03
N ARG A 350 12.90 14.88 8.68
CA ARG A 350 14.08 14.71 7.81
C ARG A 350 13.64 14.23 6.42
N ASP A 351 14.55 14.33 5.46
CA ASP A 351 14.29 14.08 4.03
C ASP A 351 14.40 12.60 3.60
#